data_AF-A0A2G2FBN7-F1
#
_entry.id   AF-A0A2G2FBN7-F1
#
_cell.length_a   1.000
_cell.length_b   1.000
_cell.length_c   1.000
_cell.angle_alpha   90.00
_cell.angle_beta   90.00
_cell.angle_gamma   90.00
#
_symmetry.space_group_name_H-M   'P 1'
#
loop_
_entity.id
_entity.type
_entity.pdbx_description
1 polymer ?
#
loop_
_entity_poly.entity_id
_entity_poly.type
_entity_poly.pdbx_seq_one_letter_code
_entity_poly.pdbx_strand_id
1 'polypeptide(L)'
;MKFRLLISLIFLICLRSHGQEPVKYDSTLAKELDADEYGMKSYTFVILTTGDSIIEDKKRVQDLFSGHLKNISRLSEEGKLIVAGPLSKNALDYRGLFIFDIKSKEETLELLKTDPAIDAGLLGFEIFTWYGSAALPTYLNTHEKIQKTNF
;
A
#
# COMPACT_ATOMS: atom_id res chain seq x y z
N MET A 1 16.64 64.31 16.01
CA MET A 1 16.42 63.45 14.82
C MET A 1 17.50 62.39 14.59
N LYS A 2 18.26 61.94 15.61
CA LYS A 2 19.28 60.88 15.44
C LYS A 2 19.07 59.63 16.30
N PHE A 3 18.04 59.60 17.16
CA PHE A 3 17.79 58.50 18.09
C PHE A 3 16.62 57.58 17.69
N ARG A 4 15.84 57.97 16.66
CA ARG A 4 14.70 57.17 16.18
C ARG A 4 15.03 56.21 15.04
N LEU A 5 16.23 56.31 14.45
CA LEU A 5 16.67 55.36 13.40
C LEU A 5 17.35 54.10 13.95
N LEU A 6 17.72 54.07 15.24
CA LEU A 6 18.46 52.94 15.80
C LEU A 6 17.57 51.79 16.32
N ILE A 7 16.26 51.99 16.40
CA ILE A 7 15.31 50.98 16.89
C ILE A 7 14.77 50.09 15.75
N SER A 8 14.91 50.52 14.49
CA SER A 8 14.46 49.73 13.34
C SER A 8 15.41 48.59 12.93
N LEU A 9 16.63 48.54 13.48
CA LEU A 9 17.65 47.55 13.07
C LEU A 9 17.69 46.30 13.96
N ILE A 10 16.96 46.27 15.07
CA ILE A 10 16.95 45.14 16.02
C ILE A 10 15.77 44.17 15.79
N PHE A 11 14.83 44.50 14.90
CA PHE A 11 13.69 43.63 14.60
C PHE A 11 13.92 42.60 13.48
N LEU A 12 15.16 42.47 12.97
CA LEU A 12 15.45 41.63 11.79
C LEU A 12 16.22 40.31 12.09
N ILE A 13 16.45 39.92 13.35
CA ILE A 13 17.29 38.74 13.67
C ILE A 13 16.55 37.64 14.48
N CYS A 14 15.23 37.53 14.34
CA CYS A 14 14.50 36.38 14.92
C CYS A 14 13.59 35.65 13.93
N LEU A 15 13.93 35.68 12.64
CA LEU A 15 13.61 34.53 11.78
C LEU A 15 14.51 33.38 12.23
N ARG A 16 14.11 32.69 13.31
CA ARG A 16 14.56 31.32 13.52
C ARG A 16 14.05 30.53 12.33
N SER A 17 14.90 30.42 11.31
CA SER A 17 14.82 29.34 10.35
C SER A 17 14.70 28.07 11.18
N HIS A 18 13.49 27.51 11.26
CA HIS A 18 13.34 26.11 11.63
C HIS A 18 13.94 25.34 10.45
N GLY A 19 15.28 25.30 10.39
CA GLY A 19 15.97 24.30 9.58
C GLY A 19 15.45 22.97 10.09
N GLN A 20 14.86 22.18 9.20
CA GLN A 20 14.47 20.82 9.52
C GLN A 20 15.67 20.17 10.20
N GLU A 21 15.49 19.67 11.43
CA GLU A 21 16.51 18.80 11.99
C GLU A 21 16.75 17.68 10.98
N PRO A 22 18.02 17.34 10.67
CA PRO A 22 18.29 16.26 9.75
C PRO A 22 17.54 15.02 10.23
N VAL A 23 16.78 14.38 9.33
CA VAL A 23 16.06 13.14 9.64
C VAL A 23 17.08 12.15 10.18
N LYS A 24 17.05 11.92 11.49
CA LYS A 24 17.98 11.02 12.15
C LYS A 24 17.57 9.59 11.81
N TYR A 25 18.51 8.80 11.33
CA TYR A 25 18.29 7.37 11.08
C TYR A 25 17.81 6.67 12.35
N ASP A 26 16.65 6.03 12.26
CA ASP A 26 16.07 5.19 13.31
C ASP A 26 16.35 3.73 12.99
N SER A 27 17.40 3.18 13.58
CA SER A 27 17.82 1.78 13.36
C SER A 27 16.83 0.76 13.93
N THR A 28 16.03 1.15 14.93
CA THR A 28 15.04 0.25 15.54
C THR A 28 13.87 0.09 14.59
N LEU A 29 13.34 1.21 14.10
CA LEU A 29 12.27 1.22 13.12
C LEU A 29 12.70 0.56 11.79
N ALA A 30 13.92 0.82 11.32
CA ALA A 30 14.45 0.17 10.13
C ALA A 30 14.47 -1.36 10.27
N LYS A 31 14.90 -1.87 11.44
CA LYS A 31 14.89 -3.31 11.71
C LYS A 31 13.48 -3.88 11.82
N GLU A 32 12.56 -3.15 12.47
CA GLU A 32 11.15 -3.56 12.61
C GLU A 32 10.47 -3.70 11.25
N LEU A 33 10.75 -2.78 10.33
CA LEU A 33 10.16 -2.77 8.99
C LEU A 33 10.91 -3.66 7.98
N ASP A 34 11.98 -4.34 8.40
CA ASP A 34 12.88 -5.12 7.53
C ASP A 34 13.49 -4.28 6.39
N ALA A 35 13.84 -3.04 6.71
CA ALA A 35 14.43 -2.10 5.78
C ALA A 35 15.93 -2.34 5.58
N ASP A 36 16.37 -2.30 4.32
CA ASP A 36 17.78 -2.26 3.96
C ASP A 36 18.41 -0.86 4.20
N GLU A 37 19.66 -0.68 3.78
CA GLU A 37 20.41 0.57 3.93
C GLU A 37 19.74 1.79 3.25
N TYR A 38 18.83 1.56 2.30
CA TYR A 38 18.09 2.58 1.58
C TYR A 38 16.69 2.83 2.16
N GLY A 39 16.29 2.12 3.21
CA GLY A 39 14.92 2.22 3.74
C GLY A 39 13.90 1.40 2.93
N MET A 40 14.37 0.39 2.19
CA MET A 40 13.58 -0.35 1.20
C MET A 40 13.56 -1.85 1.50
N LYS A 41 12.62 -2.58 0.92
CA LYS A 41 12.61 -4.06 0.94
C LYS A 41 11.88 -4.63 -0.27
N SER A 42 12.03 -5.94 -0.46
CA SER A 42 11.31 -6.69 -1.50
C SER A 42 9.94 -7.13 -1.02
N TYR A 43 8.95 -6.90 -1.87
CA TYR A 43 7.56 -7.32 -1.74
C TYR A 43 7.20 -8.24 -2.91
N THR A 44 6.02 -8.85 -2.81
CA THR A 44 5.38 -9.47 -3.97
C THR A 44 4.29 -8.55 -4.51
N PHE A 45 4.43 -8.14 -5.77
CA PHE A 45 3.47 -7.32 -6.50
C PHE A 45 2.65 -8.21 -7.43
N VAL A 46 1.33 -8.05 -7.40
CA VAL A 46 0.42 -8.81 -8.23
C VAL A 46 -0.41 -7.85 -9.07
N ILE A 47 -0.50 -8.11 -10.37
CA ILE A 47 -1.49 -7.49 -11.25
C ILE A 47 -2.62 -8.49 -11.46
N LEU A 48 -3.86 -8.05 -11.25
CA LEU A 48 -5.06 -8.83 -11.56
C LEU A 48 -5.48 -8.57 -13.00
N THR A 49 -5.86 -9.63 -13.70
CA THR A 49 -6.37 -9.61 -15.07
C THR A 49 -7.78 -10.21 -15.12
N THR A 50 -8.45 -10.10 -16.25
CA THR A 50 -9.70 -10.85 -16.47
C THR A 50 -9.36 -12.33 -16.67
N GLY A 51 -10.02 -13.22 -15.93
CA GLY A 51 -9.85 -14.66 -16.10
C GLY A 51 -10.70 -15.22 -17.25
N ASP A 52 -10.45 -16.49 -17.59
CA ASP A 52 -11.07 -17.13 -18.76
C ASP A 52 -12.46 -17.74 -18.48
N SER A 53 -12.90 -17.75 -17.22
CA SER A 53 -14.18 -18.38 -16.85
C SER A 53 -15.37 -17.47 -17.13
N ILE A 54 -16.38 -18.01 -17.80
CA ILE A 54 -17.66 -17.35 -18.05
C ILE A 54 -18.72 -18.00 -17.17
N ILE A 55 -19.32 -17.22 -16.28
CA ILE A 55 -20.41 -17.66 -15.39
C ILE A 55 -21.64 -16.78 -15.66
N GLU A 56 -22.70 -17.38 -16.20
CA GLU A 56 -23.92 -16.65 -16.57
C GLU A 56 -24.77 -16.24 -15.36
N ASP A 57 -24.69 -17.00 -14.26
CA ASP A 57 -25.41 -16.71 -13.03
C ASP A 57 -24.83 -15.46 -12.34
N LYS A 58 -25.54 -14.34 -12.51
CA LYS A 58 -25.18 -13.05 -11.90
C LYS A 58 -25.10 -13.10 -10.38
N LYS A 59 -25.97 -13.88 -9.72
CA LYS A 59 -25.95 -14.00 -8.27
C LYS A 59 -24.68 -14.72 -7.83
N ARG A 60 -24.31 -15.80 -8.53
CA ARG A 60 -23.05 -16.51 -8.27
C ARG A 60 -21.84 -15.61 -8.46
N VAL A 61 -21.78 -14.83 -9.53
CA VAL A 61 -20.68 -13.88 -9.76
C VAL A 61 -20.60 -12.85 -8.63
N GLN A 62 -21.73 -12.30 -8.20
CA GLN A 62 -21.78 -11.36 -7.08
C GLN A 62 -21.29 -11.99 -5.76
N ASP A 63 -21.71 -13.22 -5.46
CA ASP A 63 -21.28 -13.95 -4.26
C ASP A 63 -19.76 -14.20 -4.27
N LEU A 64 -19.19 -14.55 -5.43
CA LEU A 64 -17.73 -14.74 -5.60
C LEU A 64 -16.95 -13.44 -5.39
N PHE A 65 -17.40 -12.31 -5.95
CA PHE A 65 -16.74 -11.02 -5.73
C PHE A 65 -16.96 -10.47 -4.31
N SER A 66 -18.07 -10.79 -3.64
CA SER A 66 -18.20 -10.52 -2.21
C SER A 66 -17.18 -11.33 -1.40
N GLY A 67 -16.95 -12.59 -1.78
CA GLY A 67 -15.90 -13.42 -1.22
C GLY A 67 -14.49 -12.85 -1.45
N HIS A 68 -14.21 -12.34 -2.65
CA HIS A 68 -12.97 -11.65 -3.01
C HIS A 68 -12.68 -10.47 -2.07
N LEU A 69 -13.66 -9.58 -1.85
CA LEU A 69 -13.50 -8.44 -0.95
C LEU A 69 -13.24 -8.89 0.50
N LYS A 70 -13.98 -9.88 1.00
CA LYS A 70 -13.74 -10.44 2.33
C LYS A 70 -12.35 -11.05 2.46
N ASN A 71 -11.85 -11.68 1.41
CA ASN A 71 -10.50 -12.24 1.38
C ASN A 71 -9.43 -11.14 1.46
N ILE A 72 -9.62 -10.03 0.73
CA ILE A 72 -8.75 -8.85 0.80
C ILE A 72 -8.73 -8.29 2.24
N SER A 73 -9.90 -8.08 2.85
CA SER A 73 -10.00 -7.56 4.21
C SER A 73 -9.27 -8.47 5.21
N ARG A 74 -9.51 -9.79 5.15
CA ARG A 74 -8.81 -10.78 5.97
C ARG A 74 -7.29 -10.71 5.80
N LEU A 75 -6.80 -10.70 4.56
CA LEU A 75 -5.35 -10.67 4.29
C LEU A 75 -4.69 -9.37 4.72
N SER A 76 -5.43 -8.26 4.68
CA SER A 76 -4.97 -6.97 5.18
C SER A 76 -4.90 -6.95 6.71
N GLU A 77 -5.92 -7.48 7.39
CA GLU A 77 -5.95 -7.66 8.85
C GLU A 77 -4.84 -8.60 9.34
N GLU A 78 -4.48 -9.62 8.57
CA GLU A 78 -3.34 -10.51 8.83
C GLU A 78 -1.97 -9.84 8.57
N GLY A 79 -1.94 -8.60 8.07
CA GLY A 79 -0.71 -7.87 7.73
C GLY A 79 0.03 -8.41 6.50
N LYS A 80 -0.57 -9.37 5.77
CA LYS A 80 0.03 -10.00 4.59
C LYS A 80 -0.15 -9.16 3.34
N LEU A 81 -1.31 -8.50 3.21
CA LEU A 81 -1.66 -7.67 2.07
C LEU A 81 -1.65 -6.19 2.48
N ILE A 82 -0.69 -5.44 1.95
CA ILE A 82 -0.44 -4.05 2.34
C ILE A 82 -1.16 -3.07 1.44
N VAL A 83 -1.26 -3.36 0.14
CA VAL A 83 -2.01 -2.52 -0.81
C VAL A 83 -2.93 -3.42 -1.62
N ALA A 84 -4.19 -3.02 -1.74
CA ALA A 84 -5.14 -3.60 -2.66
C ALA A 84 -5.97 -2.49 -3.30
N GLY A 85 -6.21 -2.58 -4.60
CA GLY A 85 -7.06 -1.60 -5.26
C GLY A 85 -7.37 -1.94 -6.71
N PRO A 86 -8.55 -1.52 -7.21
CA PRO A 86 -8.90 -1.67 -8.61
C PRO A 86 -8.08 -0.69 -9.47
N LEU A 87 -7.77 -1.12 -10.69
CA LEU A 87 -7.27 -0.23 -11.72
C LEU A 87 -8.46 0.32 -12.52
N SER A 88 -8.39 1.60 -12.88
CA SER A 88 -9.31 2.18 -13.86
C SER A 88 -9.18 1.46 -15.20
N LYS A 89 -10.24 1.55 -16.03
CA LYS A 89 -10.22 1.00 -17.38
C LYS A 89 -8.96 1.45 -18.12
N ASN A 90 -8.25 0.49 -18.70
CA ASN A 90 -6.97 0.69 -19.37
C ASN A 90 -6.86 -0.24 -20.58
N ALA A 91 -5.88 -0.01 -21.45
CA ALA A 91 -5.70 -0.76 -22.69
C ALA A 91 -5.11 -2.18 -22.51
N LEU A 92 -4.67 -2.52 -21.29
CA LEU A 92 -4.09 -3.82 -20.96
C LEU A 92 -5.11 -4.74 -20.27
N ASP A 93 -6.34 -4.28 -20.09
CA ASP A 93 -7.41 -4.98 -19.39
C ASP A 93 -7.05 -5.42 -17.95
N TYR A 94 -6.11 -4.72 -17.32
CA TYR A 94 -5.77 -4.94 -15.92
C TYR A 94 -6.89 -4.46 -15.01
N ARG A 95 -7.21 -5.28 -14.01
CA ARG A 95 -8.39 -5.13 -13.15
C ARG A 95 -8.06 -4.51 -11.80
N GLY A 96 -6.86 -4.77 -11.28
CA GLY A 96 -6.43 -4.32 -9.97
C GLY A 96 -5.00 -4.73 -9.69
N LEU A 97 -4.53 -4.37 -8.50
CA LEU A 97 -3.22 -4.77 -8.02
C LEU A 97 -3.26 -5.14 -6.55
N PHE A 98 -2.31 -5.98 -6.16
CA PHE A 98 -1.98 -6.29 -4.77
C PHE A 98 -0.48 -6.07 -4.51
N ILE A 99 -0.15 -5.64 -3.28
CA ILE A 99 1.22 -5.67 -2.75
C ILE A 99 1.21 -6.47 -1.46
N PHE A 100 1.85 -7.62 -1.48
CA PHE A 100 2.02 -8.49 -0.31
C PHE A 100 3.35 -8.23 0.39
N ASP A 101 3.35 -8.17 1.72
CA ASP A 101 4.56 -8.17 2.56
C ASP A 101 5.08 -9.60 2.76
N ILE A 102 5.32 -10.26 1.63
CA ILE A 102 5.74 -11.66 1.54
C ILE A 102 6.82 -11.75 0.48
N LYS A 103 7.94 -12.40 0.83
CA LYS A 103 9.08 -12.57 -0.09
C LYS A 103 8.94 -13.79 -1.01
N SER A 104 8.15 -14.79 -0.63
CA SER A 104 7.95 -16.02 -1.41
C SER A 104 6.80 -15.88 -2.41
N LYS A 105 7.13 -16.17 -3.67
CA LYS A 105 6.13 -16.28 -4.74
C LYS A 105 5.16 -17.43 -4.49
N GLU A 106 5.67 -18.54 -3.95
CA GLU A 106 4.90 -19.75 -3.65
C GLU A 106 3.89 -19.48 -2.54
N GLU A 107 4.30 -18.81 -1.46
CA GLU A 107 3.38 -18.40 -0.40
C GLU A 107 2.32 -17.42 -0.92
N THR A 108 2.71 -16.44 -1.74
CA THR A 108 1.75 -15.51 -2.36
C THR A 108 0.75 -16.26 -3.25
N LEU A 109 1.20 -17.26 -4.00
CA LEU A 109 0.34 -18.10 -4.83
C LEU A 109 -0.71 -18.85 -4.00
N GLU A 110 -0.31 -19.43 -2.87
CA GLU A 110 -1.25 -20.10 -1.97
C GLU A 110 -2.28 -19.14 -1.37
N LEU A 111 -1.89 -17.90 -1.05
CA LEU A 111 -2.83 -16.88 -0.58
C LEU A 111 -3.78 -16.42 -1.70
N LEU A 112 -3.31 -16.27 -2.93
CA LEU A 112 -4.17 -15.92 -4.07
C LEU A 112 -5.22 -17.00 -4.34
N LYS A 113 -4.90 -18.28 -4.14
CA LYS A 113 -5.87 -19.39 -4.28
C LYS A 113 -6.98 -19.38 -3.23
N THR A 114 -6.82 -18.63 -2.13
CA THR A 114 -7.90 -18.47 -1.14
C THR A 114 -8.98 -17.48 -1.60
N ASP A 115 -8.76 -16.77 -2.71
CA ASP A 115 -9.68 -15.81 -3.27
C ASP A 115 -10.74 -16.49 -4.16
N PRO A 116 -12.04 -16.42 -3.82
CA PRO A 116 -13.07 -17.10 -4.60
C PRO A 116 -13.19 -16.62 -6.04
N ALA A 117 -12.88 -15.36 -6.34
CA ALA A 117 -12.94 -14.85 -7.72
C ALA A 117 -11.76 -15.37 -8.56
N ILE A 118 -10.60 -15.60 -7.94
CA ILE A 118 -9.44 -16.21 -8.59
C ILE A 118 -9.66 -17.72 -8.75
N ASP A 119 -10.10 -18.41 -7.69
CA ASP A 119 -10.35 -19.86 -7.71
C ASP A 119 -11.44 -20.24 -8.74
N ALA A 120 -12.49 -19.42 -8.85
CA ALA A 120 -13.52 -19.59 -9.88
C ALA A 120 -13.09 -19.14 -11.29
N GLY A 121 -11.85 -18.67 -11.46
CA GLY A 121 -11.30 -18.25 -12.75
C GLY A 121 -11.93 -16.98 -13.35
N LEU A 122 -12.63 -16.17 -12.54
CA LEU A 122 -13.15 -14.85 -12.96
C LEU A 122 -12.04 -13.80 -13.01
N LEU A 123 -10.99 -13.98 -12.21
CA LEU A 123 -9.78 -13.17 -12.20
C LEU A 123 -8.57 -14.04 -12.49
N GLY A 124 -7.69 -13.56 -13.37
CA GLY A 124 -6.33 -14.04 -13.52
C GLY A 124 -5.34 -13.15 -12.78
N PHE A 125 -4.06 -13.53 -12.77
CA PHE A 125 -3.04 -12.71 -12.15
C PHE A 125 -1.63 -12.95 -12.71
N GLU A 126 -0.77 -11.94 -12.56
CA GLU A 126 0.66 -12.01 -12.78
C GLU A 126 1.41 -11.58 -11.51
N ILE A 127 2.46 -12.32 -11.15
CA ILE A 127 3.23 -12.10 -9.91
C ILE A 127 4.65 -11.63 -10.23
N PHE A 128 5.07 -10.54 -9.60
CA PHE A 128 6.38 -9.93 -9.73
C PHE A 128 7.02 -9.73 -8.35
N THR A 129 8.34 -9.85 -8.26
CA THR A 129 9.07 -9.29 -7.12
C THR A 129 9.19 -7.79 -7.34
N TRP A 130 8.81 -6.99 -6.35
CA TRP A 130 8.89 -5.54 -6.42
C TRP A 130 9.69 -4.98 -5.25
N TYR A 131 10.66 -4.13 -5.55
CA TYR A 131 11.48 -3.44 -4.56
C TYR A 131 10.88 -2.06 -4.28
N GLY A 132 10.45 -1.83 -3.04
CA GLY A 132 9.69 -0.65 -2.63
C GLY A 132 10.06 -0.19 -1.22
N SER A 133 9.49 0.94 -0.79
CA SER A 133 9.77 1.48 0.54
C SER A 133 9.34 0.50 1.63
N ALA A 134 10.22 0.22 2.59
CA ALA A 134 9.90 -0.59 3.77
C ALA A 134 8.86 0.08 4.68
N ALA A 135 8.66 1.40 4.52
CA ALA A 135 7.65 2.16 5.25
C ALA A 135 6.21 1.93 4.76
N LEU A 136 6.00 1.20 3.64
CA LEU A 136 4.67 1.04 3.05
C LEU A 136 3.62 0.50 4.05
N PRO A 137 3.87 -0.53 4.87
CA PRO A 137 2.88 -1.02 5.84
C PRO A 137 2.40 0.04 6.85
N THR A 138 3.20 1.08 7.12
CA THR A 138 2.90 2.09 8.13
C THR A 138 1.65 2.92 7.81
N TYR A 139 1.27 3.02 6.54
CA TYR A 139 0.06 3.77 6.16
C TYR A 139 -1.22 3.08 6.64
N LEU A 140 -1.22 1.76 6.87
CA LEU A 140 -2.42 1.00 7.26
C LEU A 140 -3.07 1.56 8.54
N ASN A 141 -2.27 1.88 9.56
CA ASN A 141 -2.74 2.55 10.78
C ASN A 141 -3.35 3.95 10.51
N THR A 142 -2.88 4.63 9.47
CA THR A 142 -3.49 5.90 9.05
C THR A 142 -4.77 5.66 8.27
N HIS A 143 -4.80 4.66 7.39
CA HIS A 143 -5.97 4.24 6.63
C HIS A 143 -7.16 3.92 7.56
N GLU A 144 -6.92 3.14 8.62
CA GLU A 144 -7.93 2.81 9.63
C GLU A 144 -8.58 4.05 10.26
N LYS A 145 -7.82 5.13 10.44
CA LYS A 145 -8.31 6.37 11.06
C LYS A 145 -9.11 7.26 10.11
N ILE A 146 -8.91 7.11 8.80
CA ILE A 146 -9.54 7.97 7.78
C ILE A 146 -10.68 7.29 7.03
N GLN A 147 -10.83 5.96 7.14
CA GLN A 147 -11.97 5.25 6.60
C GLN A 147 -13.21 5.44 7.48
N LYS A 148 -14.36 5.70 6.85
CA LYS A 148 -15.65 5.80 7.57
C LYS A 148 -16.30 4.45 7.83
N THR A 149 -16.01 3.48 6.97
CA THR A 149 -16.59 2.13 6.97
C THR A 149 -15.55 1.17 6.42
N ASN A 150 -15.45 -0.01 7.02
CA ASN A 150 -14.69 -1.12 6.45
C ASN A 150 -15.51 -1.78 5.32
N PHE A 151 -14.85 -2.45 4.38
CA PHE A 151 -15.46 -3.15 3.25
C PHE A 151 -15.46 -4.67 3.41
#